data_AF-A0A378YIV3-F1
#
_entry.id   AF-A0A378YIV3-F1
#
_cell.length_a   1.000
_cell.length_b   1.000
_cell.length_c   1.000
_cell.angle_alpha   90.00
_cell.angle_beta   90.00
_cell.angle_gamma   90.00
#
_symmetry.space_group_name_H-M   'P 1'
#
loop_
_entity.id
_entity.type
_entity.pdbx_description
1 polymer ?
#
loop_
_entity_poly.entity_id
_entity_poly.type
_entity_poly.pdbx_seq_one_letter_code
_entity_poly.pdbx_strand_id
1 'polypeptide(L)'
;MILPRNTRFGIDHPLVTVHDHPRRLAHYARLGFSPSPVSYHPWGTVTSLMMFADNFIELIGVDDPAKFGTNAVGDFCFGRYLGSFLAREEGVSLVALHSKDARADQSRLAQAGLETQGIIDFRRAMRKPDGTPDEAVVSLGLFLDDTLGDASNFICHQHRPELIWVPEWQRHPNGVSAIVGITYVTPDATALRQLATRWQRLYGARHVDLYDGGAVADTGCGQLLAMSPQRAEARYAAVGLPMAQGTRTHAVAITLLAPDLARIEAMWREHGVPYGYNEHGLVVEPEFAGNVVLEFVNHPH
;
A
#
# COMPACT_ATOMS: atom_id res chain seq x y z
N MET A 1 12.51 12.58 17.53
CA MET A 1 11.95 11.64 16.55
C MET A 1 10.47 11.45 16.88
N ILE A 2 9.59 11.63 15.90
CA ILE A 2 8.15 11.46 16.09
C ILE A 2 7.83 10.05 15.60
N LEU A 3 7.47 9.15 16.51
CA LEU A 3 6.95 7.83 16.15
C LEU A 3 5.62 7.99 15.41
N PRO A 4 5.31 7.12 14.43
CA PRO A 4 4.02 7.14 13.77
C PRO A 4 2.90 6.99 14.81
N ARG A 5 1.88 7.83 14.68
CA ARG A 5 0.65 7.82 15.50
C ARG A 5 -0.42 6.90 14.91
N ASN A 6 -0.04 6.05 13.96
CA ASN A 6 -0.90 5.09 13.31
C ASN A 6 -1.65 4.23 14.35
N THR A 7 -2.94 4.04 14.09
CA THR A 7 -3.83 3.23 14.91
C THR A 7 -3.57 1.75 14.67
N ARG A 8 -3.92 0.90 15.64
CA ARG A 8 -3.89 -0.55 15.42
C ARG A 8 -4.78 -0.88 14.22
N PHE A 9 -4.22 -1.61 13.25
CA PHE A 9 -4.81 -1.97 11.97
C PHE A 9 -5.06 -0.82 11.00
N GLY A 10 -4.64 0.42 11.31
CA GLY A 10 -4.62 1.49 10.33
C GLY A 10 -3.76 1.13 9.12
N ILE A 11 -3.97 1.82 7.99
CA ILE A 11 -3.15 1.63 6.80
C ILE A 11 -1.70 1.95 7.15
N ASP A 12 -0.81 0.96 7.14
CA ASP A 12 0.62 1.17 7.37
C ASP A 12 1.31 1.51 6.05
N HIS A 13 1.10 0.66 5.04
CA HIS A 13 1.56 0.91 3.68
C HIS A 13 0.93 -0.05 2.65
N PRO A 14 0.56 0.42 1.45
CA PRO A 14 0.36 -0.45 0.29
C PRO A 14 1.71 -0.86 -0.33
N LEU A 15 1.77 -2.08 -0.85
CA LEU A 15 2.88 -2.59 -1.65
C LEU A 15 2.57 -2.36 -3.13
N VAL A 16 3.11 -1.28 -3.70
CA VAL A 16 3.08 -1.04 -5.14
C VAL A 16 4.17 -1.90 -5.78
N THR A 17 3.75 -3.04 -6.30
CA THR A 17 4.61 -4.11 -6.82
C THR A 17 4.84 -3.90 -8.32
N VAL A 18 6.10 -3.77 -8.71
CA VAL A 18 6.53 -3.44 -10.08
C VAL A 18 7.64 -4.35 -10.60
N HIS A 19 7.73 -4.48 -11.92
CA HIS A 19 8.78 -5.24 -12.60
C HIS A 19 10.13 -4.51 -12.56
N ASP A 20 10.13 -3.21 -12.84
CA ASP A 20 11.34 -2.39 -12.92
C ASP A 20 11.31 -1.34 -11.81
N HIS A 21 11.80 -1.75 -10.63
CA HIS A 21 11.88 -0.89 -9.45
C HIS A 21 12.70 0.39 -9.69
N PRO A 22 13.93 0.35 -10.26
CA PRO A 22 14.70 1.56 -10.53
C PRO A 22 13.99 2.55 -11.44
N ARG A 23 13.38 2.08 -12.54
CA ARG A 23 12.63 2.96 -13.45
C ARG A 23 11.44 3.58 -12.74
N ARG A 24 10.67 2.77 -12.00
CA ARG A 24 9.50 3.27 -11.29
C ARG A 24 9.88 4.26 -10.19
N LEU A 25 10.97 4.02 -9.48
CA LEU A 25 11.49 4.91 -8.45
C LEU A 25 11.82 6.31 -9.03
N ALA A 26 12.39 6.36 -10.23
CA ALA A 26 12.62 7.61 -10.94
C ALA A 26 11.33 8.35 -11.30
N HIS A 27 10.24 7.63 -11.62
CA HIS A 27 8.92 8.24 -11.83
C HIS A 27 8.36 8.83 -10.53
N TYR A 28 8.45 8.12 -9.40
CA TYR A 28 8.06 8.67 -8.10
C TYR A 28 8.88 9.92 -7.72
N ALA A 29 10.18 9.96 -8.04
CA ALA A 29 10.97 11.17 -7.88
C ALA A 29 10.46 12.33 -8.76
N ARG A 30 10.07 12.06 -10.02
CA ARG A 30 9.45 13.06 -10.92
C ARG A 30 8.09 13.58 -10.43
N LEU A 31 7.34 12.74 -9.69
CA LEU A 31 6.13 13.16 -8.98
C LEU A 31 6.40 14.11 -7.80
N GLY A 32 7.67 14.35 -7.47
CA GLY A 32 8.09 15.21 -6.39
C GLY A 32 8.16 14.52 -5.03
N PHE A 33 8.22 13.19 -4.99
CA PHE A 33 8.58 12.46 -3.77
C PHE A 33 10.09 12.50 -3.52
N SER A 34 10.48 12.27 -2.27
CA SER A 34 11.87 12.04 -1.85
C SER A 34 11.97 10.62 -1.30
N PRO A 35 12.22 9.62 -2.15
CA PRO A 35 12.24 8.23 -1.71
C PRO A 35 13.38 7.94 -0.74
N SER A 36 13.17 6.94 0.14
CA SER A 36 14.26 6.38 0.94
C SER A 36 15.36 5.77 0.05
N PRO A 37 16.57 5.54 0.59
CA PRO A 37 17.56 4.69 -0.06
C PRO A 37 16.98 3.32 -0.42
N VAL A 38 17.47 2.75 -1.52
CA VAL A 38 17.13 1.39 -1.96
C VAL A 38 17.56 0.38 -0.90
N SER A 39 16.66 -0.54 -0.57
CA SER A 39 16.90 -1.62 0.40
C SER A 39 16.43 -2.96 -0.15
N TYR A 40 16.88 -4.04 0.49
CA TYR A 40 16.65 -5.41 0.01
C TYR A 40 16.14 -6.28 1.16
N HIS A 41 15.14 -7.10 0.86
CA HIS A 41 14.62 -8.09 1.79
C HIS A 41 15.39 -9.42 1.67
N PRO A 42 15.46 -10.23 2.76
CA PRO A 42 16.11 -11.53 2.73
C PRO A 42 15.56 -12.50 1.67
N TRP A 43 14.29 -12.34 1.27
CA TRP A 43 13.61 -13.18 0.27
C TRP A 43 13.73 -12.67 -1.17
N GLY A 44 14.69 -11.79 -1.46
CA GLY A 44 15.05 -11.41 -2.83
C GLY A 44 14.17 -10.33 -3.45
N THR A 45 13.51 -9.49 -2.65
CA THR A 45 12.81 -8.30 -3.15
C THR A 45 13.62 -7.03 -2.88
N VAL A 46 13.48 -6.05 -3.78
CA VAL A 46 14.04 -4.70 -3.68
C VAL A 46 12.93 -3.71 -3.33
N THR A 47 13.22 -2.73 -2.48
CA THR A 47 12.22 -1.79 -1.97
C THR A 47 12.76 -0.37 -1.79
N SER A 48 11.89 0.62 -1.99
CA SER A 48 12.07 2.02 -1.61
C SER A 48 10.77 2.60 -1.05
N LEU A 49 10.88 3.50 -0.08
CA LEU A 49 9.73 4.01 0.67
C LEU A 49 9.48 5.49 0.34
N MET A 50 8.22 5.84 0.08
CA MET A 50 7.74 7.23 0.09
C MET A 50 7.10 7.48 1.45
N MET A 51 7.94 7.92 2.39
CA MET A 51 7.62 7.97 3.82
C MET A 51 6.76 9.17 4.19
N PHE A 52 5.70 8.96 4.97
CA PHE A 52 4.94 10.03 5.61
C PHE A 52 5.02 9.90 7.14
N ALA A 53 4.29 10.77 7.85
CA ALA A 53 4.32 10.79 9.31
C ALA A 53 3.83 9.46 9.92
N ASP A 54 2.72 8.93 9.42
CA ASP A 54 2.01 7.79 10.03
C ASP A 54 1.95 6.54 9.14
N ASN A 55 2.17 6.70 7.82
CA ASN A 55 2.14 5.63 6.82
C ASN A 55 3.10 5.96 5.67
N PHE A 56 3.23 5.06 4.69
CA PHE A 56 4.10 5.27 3.54
C PHE A 56 3.66 4.43 2.34
N ILE A 57 4.13 4.76 1.14
CA ILE A 57 4.02 3.84 -0.01
C ILE A 57 5.29 3.00 -0.05
N GLU A 58 5.13 1.68 -0.09
CA GLU A 58 6.25 0.78 -0.40
C GLU A 58 6.25 0.51 -1.91
N LEU A 59 7.27 1.01 -2.60
CA LEU A 59 7.54 0.60 -3.98
C LEU A 59 8.47 -0.60 -3.96
N ILE A 60 7.98 -1.75 -4.43
CA ILE A 60 8.66 -3.04 -4.29
C ILE A 60 8.74 -3.80 -5.62
N GLY A 61 9.79 -4.59 -5.80
CA GLY A 61 9.95 -5.49 -6.94
C GLY A 61 10.76 -6.73 -6.58
N VAL A 62 10.95 -7.63 -7.54
CA VAL A 62 11.80 -8.83 -7.37
C VAL A 62 13.20 -8.53 -7.91
N ASP A 63 14.21 -8.66 -7.04
CA ASP A 63 15.63 -8.52 -7.37
C ASP A 63 16.27 -9.87 -7.69
N ASP A 64 15.97 -10.88 -6.87
CA ASP A 64 16.60 -12.20 -6.96
C ASP A 64 15.57 -13.34 -6.79
N PRO A 65 15.00 -13.83 -7.90
CA PRO A 65 14.05 -14.95 -7.89
C PRO A 65 14.64 -16.25 -7.30
N ALA A 66 15.97 -16.41 -7.26
CA ALA A 66 16.59 -17.61 -6.69
C ALA A 66 16.38 -17.71 -5.18
N LYS A 67 16.00 -16.61 -4.50
CA LYS A 67 15.67 -16.57 -3.07
C LYS A 67 14.21 -16.91 -2.77
N PHE A 68 13.39 -17.22 -3.78
CA PHE A 68 12.02 -17.64 -3.56
C PHE A 68 11.96 -18.92 -2.73
N GLY A 69 11.30 -18.84 -1.58
CA GLY A 69 11.22 -19.89 -0.55
C GLY A 69 11.87 -19.47 0.76
N THR A 70 12.73 -18.44 0.75
CA THR A 70 13.35 -17.92 1.98
C THR A 70 12.30 -17.41 2.95
N ASN A 71 12.41 -17.82 4.21
CA ASN A 71 11.48 -17.51 5.30
C ASN A 71 10.01 -17.87 4.99
N ALA A 72 9.76 -18.94 4.23
CA ALA A 72 8.41 -19.45 4.02
C ALA A 72 7.76 -19.90 5.34
N VAL A 73 6.46 -19.68 5.47
CA VAL A 73 5.65 -20.09 6.62
C VAL A 73 4.38 -20.76 6.10
N GLY A 74 4.20 -22.02 6.45
CA GLY A 74 3.22 -22.88 5.77
C GLY A 74 3.51 -22.91 4.26
N ASP A 75 2.47 -22.74 3.46
CA ASP A 75 2.58 -22.66 2.00
C ASP A 75 2.91 -21.25 1.49
N PHE A 76 2.91 -20.25 2.37
CA PHE A 76 3.17 -18.87 1.99
C PHE A 76 4.67 -18.58 1.92
N CYS A 77 5.09 -17.92 0.84
CA CYS A 77 6.42 -17.34 0.70
C CYS A 77 6.32 -15.95 0.07
N PHE A 78 6.87 -14.95 0.75
CA PHE A 78 6.73 -13.54 0.35
C PHE A 78 7.32 -13.26 -1.04
N GLY A 79 8.57 -13.69 -1.31
CA GLY A 79 9.19 -13.52 -2.62
C GLY A 79 8.41 -14.21 -3.75
N ARG A 80 7.96 -15.45 -3.52
CA ARG A 80 7.17 -16.20 -4.51
C ARG A 80 5.81 -15.54 -4.78
N TYR A 81 5.15 -15.03 -3.74
CA TYR A 81 3.89 -14.30 -3.87
C TYR A 81 4.05 -13.08 -4.79
N LEU A 82 5.08 -12.25 -4.58
CA LEU A 82 5.35 -11.11 -5.47
C LEU A 82 5.70 -11.56 -6.89
N GLY A 83 6.47 -12.63 -7.05
CA GLY A 83 6.76 -13.20 -8.36
C GLY A 83 5.51 -13.66 -9.11
N SER A 84 4.57 -14.33 -8.41
CA SER A 84 3.29 -14.76 -8.98
C SER A 84 2.37 -13.58 -9.30
N PHE A 85 2.37 -12.53 -8.48
CA PHE A 85 1.65 -11.30 -8.77
C PHE A 85 2.19 -10.62 -10.04
N LEU A 86 3.51 -10.44 -10.13
CA LEU A 86 4.17 -9.84 -11.29
C LEU A 86 4.05 -10.67 -12.56
N ALA A 87 3.94 -12.00 -12.47
CA ALA A 87 3.66 -12.83 -13.64
C ALA A 87 2.29 -12.51 -14.28
N ARG A 88 1.39 -11.90 -13.52
CA ARG A 88 0.07 -11.44 -13.97
C ARG A 88 0.10 -9.96 -14.36
N GLU A 89 0.57 -9.08 -13.46
CA GLU A 89 0.59 -7.62 -13.65
C GLU A 89 1.37 -6.87 -12.55
N GLU A 90 1.65 -5.58 -12.78
CA GLU A 90 2.06 -4.63 -11.72
C GLU A 90 0.81 -4.14 -10.93
N GLY A 91 1.00 -3.47 -9.79
CA GLY A 91 -0.10 -2.87 -9.03
C GLY A 91 0.05 -3.02 -7.52
N VAL A 92 -1.01 -2.72 -6.76
CA VAL A 92 -1.01 -2.92 -5.31
C VAL A 92 -1.28 -4.40 -4.99
N SER A 93 -0.24 -5.12 -4.57
CA SER A 93 -0.34 -6.57 -4.34
C SER A 93 -0.86 -6.92 -2.94
N LEU A 94 -0.49 -6.13 -1.93
CA LEU A 94 -0.90 -6.30 -0.54
C LEU A 94 -1.00 -4.93 0.14
N VAL A 95 -1.83 -4.85 1.18
CA VAL A 95 -1.84 -3.71 2.09
C VAL A 95 -1.44 -4.16 3.48
N ALA A 96 -0.37 -3.56 4.00
CA ALA A 96 0.12 -3.73 5.34
C ALA A 96 -0.75 -2.93 6.34
N LEU A 97 -1.09 -3.57 7.45
CA LEU A 97 -1.87 -2.99 8.54
C LEU A 97 -0.99 -2.78 9.76
N HIS A 98 -1.11 -1.64 10.43
CA HIS A 98 -0.20 -1.27 11.49
C HIS A 98 -0.38 -2.13 12.75
N SER A 99 0.73 -2.58 13.36
CA SER A 99 0.72 -3.27 14.64
C SER A 99 1.90 -2.87 15.52
N LYS A 100 1.66 -2.87 16.84
CA LYS A 100 2.70 -2.74 17.88
C LYS A 100 2.98 -4.05 18.62
N ASP A 101 2.24 -5.11 18.26
CA ASP A 101 2.41 -6.46 18.78
C ASP A 101 1.77 -7.44 17.79
N ALA A 102 2.54 -7.81 16.75
CA ALA A 102 2.03 -8.67 15.69
C ALA A 102 1.49 -10.03 16.20
N ARG A 103 1.99 -10.55 17.32
CA ARG A 103 1.59 -11.88 17.84
C ARG A 103 0.25 -11.80 18.55
N ALA A 104 0.08 -10.80 19.42
CA ALA A 104 -1.20 -10.54 20.07
C ALA A 104 -2.28 -10.14 19.05
N ASP A 105 -1.90 -9.29 18.09
CA ASP A 105 -2.82 -8.82 17.05
C ASP A 105 -3.19 -9.93 16.05
N GLN A 106 -2.25 -10.83 15.72
CA GLN A 106 -2.58 -12.01 14.93
C GLN A 106 -3.60 -12.90 15.65
N SER A 107 -3.33 -13.22 16.92
CA SER A 107 -4.20 -14.07 17.72
C SER A 107 -5.61 -13.49 17.82
N ARG A 108 -5.71 -12.17 17.98
CA ARG A 108 -6.98 -11.45 17.98
C ARG A 108 -7.75 -11.59 16.67
N LEU A 109 -7.10 -11.37 15.53
CA LEU A 109 -7.75 -11.47 14.23
C LEU A 109 -8.14 -12.91 13.88
N ALA A 110 -7.32 -13.89 14.29
CA ALA A 110 -7.68 -15.31 14.19
C ALA A 110 -8.94 -15.64 15.01
N GLN A 111 -9.04 -15.14 16.25
CA GLN A 111 -10.27 -15.26 17.07
C GLN A 111 -11.47 -14.53 16.48
N ALA A 112 -11.25 -13.47 15.71
CA ALA A 112 -12.28 -12.77 14.93
C ALA A 112 -12.66 -13.51 13.62
N GLY A 113 -12.07 -14.68 13.37
CA GLY A 113 -12.39 -15.54 12.23
C GLY A 113 -11.63 -15.20 10.95
N LEU A 114 -10.49 -14.51 11.02
CA LEU A 114 -9.58 -14.40 9.86
C LEU A 114 -8.63 -15.59 9.83
N GLU A 115 -8.56 -16.28 8.70
CA GLU A 115 -7.55 -17.31 8.47
C GLU A 115 -6.16 -16.68 8.34
N THR A 116 -5.16 -17.34 8.95
CA THR A 116 -3.78 -16.86 9.00
C THR A 116 -2.82 -17.93 8.48
N GLN A 117 -1.81 -17.49 7.73
CA GLN A 117 -0.72 -18.35 7.27
C GLN A 117 0.46 -18.38 8.26
N GLY A 118 0.39 -17.64 9.36
CA GLY A 118 1.42 -17.58 10.40
C GLY A 118 2.19 -16.26 10.42
N ILE A 119 3.35 -16.25 11.06
CA ILE A 119 4.18 -15.05 11.25
C ILE A 119 5.54 -15.25 10.57
N ILE A 120 5.95 -14.26 9.77
CA ILE A 120 7.31 -14.13 9.26
C ILE A 120 8.07 -13.13 10.13
N ASP A 121 9.13 -13.59 10.80
CA ASP A 121 10.10 -12.71 11.46
C ASP A 121 11.32 -12.54 10.54
N PHE A 122 11.74 -11.29 10.31
CA PHE A 122 12.93 -11.02 9.51
C PHE A 122 13.73 -9.81 10.00
N ARG A 123 14.97 -9.77 9.52
CA ARG A 123 15.90 -8.68 9.74
C ARG A 123 16.40 -8.19 8.39
N ARG A 124 16.62 -6.89 8.26
CA ARG A 124 17.32 -6.32 7.10
C ARG A 124 18.38 -5.33 7.55
N ALA A 125 19.53 -5.40 6.90
CA ALA A 125 20.62 -4.49 7.14
C ALA A 125 20.20 -3.06 6.78
N MET A 126 20.54 -2.12 7.65
CA MET A 126 20.30 -0.70 7.53
C MET A 126 21.59 0.07 7.82
N ARG A 127 21.64 1.33 7.40
CA ARG A 127 22.66 2.28 7.84
C ARG A 127 21.96 3.46 8.48
N LYS A 128 22.47 3.89 9.65
CA LYS A 128 22.03 5.14 10.27
C LYS A 128 22.49 6.35 9.46
N PRO A 129 21.95 7.55 9.72
CA PRO A 129 22.42 8.78 9.08
C PRO A 129 23.93 9.05 9.25
N ASP A 130 24.53 8.58 10.35
CA ASP A 130 25.98 8.69 10.61
C ASP A 130 26.83 7.61 9.88
N GLY A 131 26.19 6.74 9.08
CA GLY A 131 26.82 5.67 8.32
C GLY A 131 27.04 4.36 9.08
N THR A 132 26.78 4.33 10.39
CA THR A 132 26.96 3.12 11.20
C THR A 132 25.95 2.02 10.80
N PRO A 133 26.38 0.75 10.76
CA PRO A 133 25.47 -0.37 10.48
C PRO A 133 24.43 -0.51 11.59
N ASP A 134 23.22 -0.87 11.19
CA ASP A 134 22.17 -1.29 12.10
C ASP A 134 21.24 -2.31 11.42
N GLU A 135 20.23 -2.82 12.13
CA GLU A 135 19.24 -3.74 11.58
C GLU A 135 17.82 -3.30 11.91
N ALA A 136 16.98 -3.22 10.88
CA ALA A 136 15.54 -3.21 11.07
C ALA A 136 15.08 -4.64 11.42
N VAL A 137 14.18 -4.75 12.40
CA VAL A 137 13.65 -6.02 12.89
C VAL A 137 12.14 -5.95 12.76
N VAL A 138 11.55 -6.86 12.00
CA VAL A 138 10.15 -6.78 11.59
C VAL A 138 9.46 -8.13 11.77
N SER A 139 8.23 -8.10 12.26
CA SER A 139 7.32 -9.25 12.27
C SER A 139 6.12 -8.98 11.37
N LEU A 140 5.80 -9.92 10.48
CA LEU A 140 4.65 -9.86 9.58
C LEU A 140 3.65 -10.96 9.95
N GLY A 141 2.44 -10.61 10.36
CA GLY A 141 1.36 -11.58 10.55
C GLY A 141 0.49 -11.67 9.29
N LEU A 142 0.39 -12.85 8.71
CA LEU A 142 -0.15 -13.04 7.36
C LEU A 142 -1.64 -13.38 7.38
N PHE A 143 -2.43 -12.72 6.52
CA PHE A 143 -3.86 -12.98 6.37
C PHE A 143 -4.28 -12.94 4.89
N LEU A 144 -3.72 -13.85 4.10
CA LEU A 144 -4.01 -14.02 2.69
C LEU A 144 -5.35 -14.74 2.49
N ASP A 145 -6.12 -14.29 1.51
CA ASP A 145 -7.42 -14.85 1.14
C ASP A 145 -7.64 -14.66 -0.37
N ASP A 146 -7.39 -15.73 -1.14
CA ASP A 146 -7.50 -15.71 -2.60
C ASP A 146 -8.95 -15.46 -3.08
N THR A 147 -9.95 -15.67 -2.21
CA THR A 147 -11.35 -15.39 -2.55
C THR A 147 -11.65 -13.90 -2.61
N LEU A 148 -10.77 -13.07 -2.03
CA LEU A 148 -10.86 -11.61 -2.04
C LEU A 148 -10.03 -10.95 -3.14
N GLY A 149 -9.53 -11.72 -4.12
CA GLY A 149 -8.62 -11.22 -5.15
C GLY A 149 -7.36 -10.63 -4.51
N ASP A 150 -7.03 -9.38 -4.85
CA ASP A 150 -5.83 -8.70 -4.32
C ASP A 150 -6.09 -7.91 -3.02
N ALA A 151 -7.26 -8.07 -2.40
CA ALA A 151 -7.59 -7.42 -1.12
C ALA A 151 -7.12 -8.22 0.11
N SER A 152 -5.99 -8.91 -0.02
CA SER A 152 -5.30 -9.59 1.07
C SER A 152 -4.46 -8.61 1.90
N ASN A 153 -4.22 -8.95 3.17
CA ASN A 153 -3.47 -8.11 4.11
C ASN A 153 -2.42 -8.89 4.87
N PHE A 154 -1.45 -8.15 5.41
CA PHE A 154 -0.63 -8.62 6.52
C PHE A 154 -0.56 -7.51 7.58
N ILE A 155 -0.35 -7.88 8.84
CA ILE A 155 -0.04 -6.92 9.90
C ILE A 155 1.48 -6.73 9.95
N CYS A 156 1.93 -5.48 10.02
CA CYS A 156 3.33 -5.12 10.09
C CYS A 156 3.66 -4.60 11.50
N HIS A 157 4.59 -5.27 12.18
CA HIS A 157 5.19 -4.77 13.42
C HIS A 157 6.65 -4.47 13.18
N GLN A 158 6.97 -3.18 13.03
CA GLN A 158 8.34 -2.68 13.04
C GLN A 158 8.80 -2.54 14.49
N HIS A 159 9.72 -3.39 14.93
CA HIS A 159 10.25 -3.36 16.31
C HIS A 159 11.22 -2.21 16.53
N ARG A 160 11.75 -1.65 15.44
CA ARG A 160 12.71 -0.53 15.44
C ARG A 160 12.26 0.62 14.56
N PRO A 161 11.11 1.25 14.89
CA PRO A 161 10.51 2.30 14.06
C PRO A 161 11.46 3.50 13.89
N GLU A 162 12.37 3.71 14.84
CA GLU A 162 13.37 4.77 14.79
C GLU A 162 14.36 4.68 13.63
N LEU A 163 14.52 3.50 13.04
CA LEU A 163 15.42 3.29 11.92
C LEU A 163 14.79 3.57 10.56
N ILE A 164 13.46 3.62 10.48
CA ILE A 164 12.76 3.79 9.20
C ILE A 164 11.93 5.08 9.17
N TRP A 165 11.38 5.54 10.29
CA TRP A 165 10.73 6.87 10.41
C TRP A 165 11.76 7.98 10.60
N VAL A 166 12.55 8.19 9.56
CA VAL A 166 13.58 9.23 9.45
C VAL A 166 12.94 10.54 8.96
N PRO A 167 12.98 11.65 9.73
CA PRO A 167 12.31 12.91 9.36
C PRO A 167 12.73 13.50 8.01
N GLU A 168 13.96 13.23 7.57
CA GLU A 168 14.48 13.64 6.27
C GLU A 168 13.74 12.95 5.12
N TRP A 169 13.29 11.71 5.30
CA TRP A 169 12.56 10.95 4.27
C TRP A 169 11.09 11.34 4.18
N GLN A 170 10.57 12.08 5.17
CA GLN A 170 9.17 12.52 5.21
C GLN A 170 8.92 13.87 4.53
N ARG A 171 9.98 14.55 4.08
CA ARG A 171 9.90 15.87 3.45
C ARG A 171 9.94 15.72 1.94
N HIS A 172 8.79 15.77 1.30
CA HIS A 172 8.67 15.67 -0.15
C HIS A 172 8.53 17.05 -0.81
N PRO A 173 9.22 17.32 -1.93
CA PRO A 173 9.02 18.52 -2.74
C PRO A 173 7.56 18.79 -3.14
N ASN A 174 6.77 17.74 -3.37
CA ASN A 174 5.34 17.83 -3.69
C ASN A 174 4.45 18.11 -2.46
N GLY A 175 4.99 18.06 -1.23
CA GLY A 175 4.26 18.37 -0.01
C GLY A 175 3.24 17.32 0.45
N VAL A 176 3.16 16.15 -0.19
CA VAL A 176 2.29 15.06 0.27
C VAL A 176 2.66 14.66 1.69
N SER A 177 1.66 14.44 2.54
CA SER A 177 1.86 14.23 3.98
C SER A 177 1.24 12.96 4.56
N ALA A 178 0.40 12.24 3.81
CA ALA A 178 -0.21 10.99 4.26
C ALA A 178 -0.88 10.23 3.11
N ILE A 179 -1.00 8.91 3.26
CA ILE A 179 -2.05 8.12 2.62
C ILE A 179 -3.33 8.30 3.42
N VAL A 180 -4.41 8.66 2.76
CA VAL A 180 -5.74 8.83 3.37
C VAL A 180 -6.78 7.89 2.80
N GLY A 181 -6.48 7.16 1.72
CA GLY A 181 -7.40 6.21 1.12
C GLY A 181 -6.72 5.13 0.29
N ILE A 182 -7.32 3.95 0.26
CA ILE A 182 -7.05 2.91 -0.74
C ILE A 182 -8.38 2.48 -1.35
N THR A 183 -8.49 2.57 -2.67
CA THR A 183 -9.71 2.21 -3.40
C THR A 183 -9.55 0.85 -4.05
N TYR A 184 -10.51 -0.03 -3.83
CA TYR A 184 -10.70 -1.31 -4.50
C TYR A 184 -11.88 -1.24 -5.46
N VAL A 185 -11.76 -1.91 -6.60
CA VAL A 185 -12.89 -2.28 -7.45
C VAL A 185 -13.32 -3.69 -7.11
N THR A 186 -14.62 -3.89 -6.90
CA THR A 186 -15.22 -5.21 -6.69
C THR A 186 -16.08 -5.57 -7.90
N PRO A 187 -15.94 -6.76 -8.50
CA PRO A 187 -16.57 -7.10 -9.78
C PRO A 187 -18.10 -7.26 -9.69
N ASP A 188 -18.61 -7.67 -8.53
CA ASP A 188 -20.03 -7.88 -8.30
C ASP A 188 -20.41 -7.69 -6.82
N ALA A 189 -21.71 -7.80 -6.53
CA ALA A 189 -22.25 -7.62 -5.19
C ALA A 189 -21.80 -8.73 -4.20
N THR A 190 -21.44 -9.92 -4.69
CA THR A 190 -20.92 -11.00 -3.83
C THR A 190 -19.51 -10.67 -3.38
N ALA A 191 -18.63 -10.28 -4.29
CA ALA A 191 -17.27 -9.84 -3.98
C ALA A 191 -17.27 -8.63 -3.03
N LEU A 192 -18.18 -7.66 -3.26
CA LEU A 192 -18.37 -6.52 -2.35
C LEU A 192 -18.76 -6.96 -0.93
N ARG A 193 -19.72 -7.87 -0.79
CA ARG A 193 -20.12 -8.39 0.53
C ARG A 193 -19.01 -9.16 1.22
N GLN A 194 -18.22 -9.94 0.48
CA GLN A 194 -17.06 -10.67 1.03
C GLN A 194 -16.01 -9.70 1.56
N LEU A 195 -15.66 -8.67 0.78
CA LEU A 195 -14.71 -7.64 1.19
C LEU A 195 -15.22 -6.82 2.38
N ALA A 196 -16.48 -6.42 2.38
CA ALA A 196 -17.09 -5.72 3.51
C ALA A 196 -17.07 -6.60 4.79
N THR A 197 -17.40 -7.89 4.67
CA THR A 197 -17.31 -8.84 5.80
C THR A 197 -15.89 -8.93 6.34
N ARG A 198 -14.88 -8.96 5.46
CA ARG A 198 -13.47 -8.94 5.85
C ARG A 198 -13.13 -7.67 6.65
N TRP A 199 -13.53 -6.50 6.18
CA TRP A 199 -13.31 -5.24 6.89
C TRP A 199 -14.05 -5.20 8.23
N GLN A 200 -15.27 -5.75 8.32
CA GLN A 200 -16.00 -5.84 9.58
C GLN A 200 -15.30 -6.72 10.61
N ARG A 201 -14.60 -7.78 10.18
CA ARG A 201 -13.79 -8.60 11.09
C ARG A 201 -12.48 -7.90 11.52
N LEU A 202 -11.90 -7.04 10.67
CA LEU A 202 -10.72 -6.24 11.00
C LEU A 202 -11.04 -5.09 11.97
N TYR A 203 -12.09 -4.32 11.67
CA TYR A 203 -12.38 -3.02 12.30
C TYR A 203 -13.63 -3.02 13.19
N GLY A 204 -14.53 -3.98 12.99
CA GLY A 204 -15.85 -4.02 13.62
C GLY A 204 -16.93 -3.36 12.75
N ALA A 205 -18.17 -3.86 12.83
CA ALA A 205 -19.27 -3.44 11.95
C ALA A 205 -19.60 -1.94 12.00
N ARG A 206 -19.38 -1.28 13.14
CA ARG A 206 -19.63 0.16 13.30
C ARG A 206 -18.66 1.07 12.52
N HIS A 207 -17.57 0.50 11.99
CA HIS A 207 -16.56 1.22 11.22
C HIS A 207 -16.65 0.89 9.72
N VAL A 208 -17.68 0.15 9.30
CA VAL A 208 -17.86 -0.27 7.91
C VAL A 208 -19.27 0.07 7.45
N ASP A 209 -19.36 1.03 6.54
CA ASP A 209 -20.63 1.44 5.94
C ASP A 209 -20.76 0.86 4.54
N LEU A 210 -21.89 0.21 4.26
CA LEU A 210 -22.25 -0.22 2.91
C LEU A 210 -23.21 0.80 2.29
N TYR A 211 -23.06 1.04 0.99
CA TYR A 211 -23.95 1.88 0.21
C TYR A 211 -24.20 1.25 -1.16
N ASP A 212 -25.07 1.87 -1.96
CA ASP A 212 -25.39 1.33 -3.28
C ASP A 212 -24.16 1.32 -4.20
N GLY A 213 -23.74 0.11 -4.57
CA GLY A 213 -22.55 -0.12 -5.40
C GLY A 213 -21.21 0.08 -4.71
N GLY A 214 -21.13 0.05 -3.37
CA GLY A 214 -19.83 0.10 -2.67
C GLY A 214 -19.88 -0.02 -1.16
N ALA A 215 -18.70 0.15 -0.55
CA ALA A 215 -18.51 0.13 0.90
C ALA A 215 -17.32 1.01 1.29
N VAL A 216 -17.31 1.52 2.52
CA VAL A 216 -16.18 2.25 3.11
C VAL A 216 -15.86 1.68 4.49
N ALA A 217 -14.57 1.55 4.81
CA ALA A 217 -14.10 1.18 6.13
C ALA A 217 -13.16 2.25 6.69
N ASP A 218 -13.47 2.77 7.87
CA ASP A 218 -12.58 3.66 8.62
C ASP A 218 -11.54 2.83 9.38
N THR A 219 -10.26 3.01 9.04
CA THR A 219 -9.15 2.28 9.65
C THR A 219 -8.55 3.02 10.86
N GLY A 220 -8.99 4.26 11.11
CA GLY A 220 -8.37 5.20 12.04
C GLY A 220 -7.09 5.86 11.50
N CYS A 221 -6.57 5.41 10.35
CA CYS A 221 -5.43 5.98 9.64
C CYS A 221 -5.70 5.92 8.12
N GLY A 222 -6.70 6.69 7.66
CA GLY A 222 -7.23 6.64 6.30
C GLY A 222 -8.38 5.63 6.14
N GLN A 223 -8.96 5.59 4.93
CA GLN A 223 -10.12 4.77 4.61
C GLN A 223 -9.79 3.68 3.58
N LEU A 224 -10.49 2.55 3.65
CA LEU A 224 -10.58 1.60 2.55
C LEU A 224 -11.91 1.80 1.84
N LEU A 225 -11.89 1.98 0.52
CA LEU A 225 -13.08 2.18 -0.29
C LEU A 225 -13.24 1.01 -1.24
N ALA A 226 -14.47 0.52 -1.41
CA ALA A 226 -14.84 -0.45 -2.42
C ALA A 226 -15.91 0.17 -3.32
N MET A 227 -15.74 0.06 -4.64
CA MET A 227 -16.70 0.59 -5.60
C MET A 227 -16.94 -0.39 -6.75
N SER A 228 -18.10 -0.26 -7.39
CA SER A 228 -18.39 -0.96 -8.63
C SER A 228 -17.46 -0.48 -9.77
N PRO A 229 -17.25 -1.31 -10.81
CA PRO A 229 -16.43 -0.92 -11.96
C PRO A 229 -16.90 0.40 -12.60
N GLN A 230 -18.21 0.60 -12.75
CA GLN A 230 -18.78 1.80 -13.37
C GLN A 230 -18.48 3.07 -12.57
N ARG A 231 -18.49 2.99 -11.23
CA ARG A 231 -18.15 4.13 -10.37
C ARG A 231 -16.66 4.44 -10.45
N ALA A 232 -15.80 3.43 -10.52
CA ALA A 232 -14.37 3.62 -10.69
C ALA A 232 -14.03 4.23 -12.06
N GLU A 233 -14.63 3.71 -13.13
CA GLU A 233 -14.49 4.25 -14.49
C GLU A 233 -14.90 5.73 -14.54
N ALA A 234 -16.02 6.09 -13.91
CA ALA A 234 -16.47 7.48 -13.84
C ALA A 234 -15.50 8.36 -13.03
N ARG A 235 -15.05 7.90 -11.85
CA ARG A 235 -14.17 8.66 -10.95
C ARG A 235 -12.79 8.92 -11.56
N TYR A 236 -12.25 7.94 -12.30
CA TYR A 236 -10.89 7.99 -12.85
C TYR A 236 -10.89 8.16 -14.38
N ALA A 237 -12.00 8.58 -14.98
CA ALA A 237 -12.16 8.72 -16.44
C ALA A 237 -11.05 9.53 -17.12
N ALA A 238 -10.48 10.53 -16.41
CA ALA A 238 -9.42 11.38 -16.94
C ALA A 238 -8.08 10.66 -17.18
N VAL A 239 -7.84 9.54 -16.50
CA VAL A 239 -6.57 8.80 -16.54
C VAL A 239 -6.74 7.30 -16.80
N GLY A 240 -7.98 6.81 -16.83
CA GLY A 240 -8.31 5.40 -16.93
C GLY A 240 -8.10 4.63 -15.63
N LEU A 241 -8.41 3.33 -15.68
CA LEU A 241 -8.17 2.40 -14.59
C LEU A 241 -6.89 1.58 -14.82
N PRO A 242 -6.27 1.05 -13.76
CA PRO A 242 -5.19 0.08 -13.88
C PRO A 242 -5.57 -1.11 -14.76
N MET A 243 -4.58 -1.67 -15.45
CA MET A 243 -4.71 -2.94 -16.15
C MET A 243 -4.94 -4.07 -15.16
N ALA A 244 -5.95 -4.91 -15.40
CA ALA A 244 -6.20 -6.10 -14.61
C ALA A 244 -6.45 -7.32 -15.51
N GLN A 245 -5.70 -8.40 -15.32
CA GLN A 245 -5.96 -9.69 -15.93
C GLN A 245 -7.12 -10.40 -15.21
N GLY A 246 -8.22 -10.60 -15.92
CA GLY A 246 -9.40 -11.28 -15.40
C GLY A 246 -10.24 -10.41 -14.47
N THR A 247 -11.42 -10.94 -14.11
CA THR A 247 -12.39 -10.24 -13.27
C THR A 247 -12.19 -10.63 -11.81
N ARG A 248 -11.78 -9.68 -10.97
CA ARG A 248 -11.53 -9.90 -9.53
C ARG A 248 -11.55 -8.60 -8.74
N THR A 249 -11.62 -8.71 -7.43
CA THR A 249 -11.36 -7.57 -6.54
C THR A 249 -9.89 -7.17 -6.61
N HIS A 250 -9.61 -5.90 -6.87
CA HIS A 250 -8.24 -5.38 -6.96
C HIS A 250 -8.18 -3.91 -6.55
N ALA A 251 -7.05 -3.49 -5.98
CA ALA A 251 -6.82 -2.10 -5.63
C ALA A 251 -6.50 -1.28 -6.89
N VAL A 252 -7.23 -0.18 -7.08
CA VAL A 252 -7.11 0.68 -8.27
C VAL A 252 -6.49 2.04 -7.99
N ALA A 253 -6.57 2.53 -6.74
CA ALA A 253 -6.06 3.83 -6.39
C ALA A 253 -5.52 3.93 -4.96
N ILE A 254 -4.54 4.81 -4.78
CA ILE A 254 -4.06 5.28 -3.48
C ILE A 254 -4.35 6.78 -3.41
N THR A 255 -5.12 7.20 -2.41
CA THR A 255 -5.46 8.60 -2.18
C THR A 255 -4.48 9.22 -1.18
N LEU A 256 -3.93 10.37 -1.54
CA LEU A 256 -2.81 11.05 -0.91
C LEU A 256 -3.21 12.47 -0.51
N LEU A 257 -2.93 12.83 0.73
CA LEU A 257 -3.18 14.18 1.23
C LEU A 257 -2.02 15.11 0.87
N ALA A 258 -2.33 16.19 0.17
CA ALA A 258 -1.39 17.23 -0.20
C ALA A 258 -2.01 18.64 -0.03
N PRO A 259 -1.34 19.57 0.67
CA PRO A 259 -1.92 20.86 1.01
C PRO A 259 -2.04 21.84 -0.17
N ASP A 260 -1.25 21.66 -1.23
CA ASP A 260 -1.16 22.60 -2.37
C ASP A 260 -1.12 21.86 -3.71
N LEU A 261 -2.31 21.56 -4.24
CA LEU A 261 -2.46 20.88 -5.52
C LEU A 261 -1.96 21.74 -6.70
N ALA A 262 -2.09 23.06 -6.63
CA ALA A 262 -1.65 23.95 -7.71
C ALA A 262 -0.12 23.91 -7.88
N ARG A 263 0.63 23.85 -6.77
CA ARG A 263 2.08 23.66 -6.80
C ARG A 263 2.48 22.30 -7.35
N ILE A 264 1.77 21.24 -6.96
CA ILE A 264 2.00 19.88 -7.51
C ILE A 264 1.80 19.90 -9.03
N GLU A 265 0.69 20.47 -9.48
CA GLU A 265 0.36 20.56 -10.90
C GLU A 265 1.44 21.32 -11.69
N ALA A 266 1.89 22.47 -11.19
CA ALA A 266 2.94 23.25 -11.83
C ALA A 266 4.24 22.44 -11.98
N MET A 267 4.64 21.71 -10.94
CA MET A 267 5.80 20.81 -10.97
C MET A 267 5.63 19.69 -12.00
N TRP A 268 4.46 19.08 -12.06
CA TRP A 268 4.16 17.97 -12.97
C TRP A 268 4.14 18.40 -14.43
N ARG A 269 3.64 19.62 -14.73
CA ARG A 269 3.72 20.20 -16.08
C ARG A 269 5.16 20.39 -16.52
N GLU A 270 6.04 20.85 -15.64
CA GLU A 270 7.47 21.02 -15.93
C GLU A 270 8.17 19.67 -16.13
N HIS A 271 7.84 18.67 -15.31
CA HIS A 271 8.46 17.34 -15.37
C HIS A 271 7.81 16.37 -16.37
N GLY A 272 6.77 16.79 -17.10
CA GLY A 272 6.05 15.95 -18.06
C GLY A 272 5.42 14.70 -17.41
N VAL A 273 4.82 14.87 -16.23
CA VAL A 273 4.03 13.82 -15.58
C VAL A 273 2.65 13.76 -16.25
N PRO A 274 2.15 12.58 -16.64
CA PRO A 274 0.80 12.45 -17.15
C PRO A 274 -0.21 12.46 -15.99
N TYR A 275 -1.13 13.43 -16.02
CA TYR A 275 -2.14 13.61 -14.98
C TYR A 275 -3.46 14.09 -15.57
N GLY A 276 -4.52 13.94 -14.79
CA GLY A 276 -5.84 14.50 -15.04
C GLY A 276 -6.47 15.05 -13.76
N TYR A 277 -7.76 15.32 -13.82
CA TYR A 277 -8.55 15.82 -12.70
C TYR A 277 -9.76 14.93 -12.49
N ASN A 278 -10.21 14.88 -11.24
CA ASN A 278 -11.55 14.42 -10.90
C ASN A 278 -12.21 15.42 -9.94
N GLU A 279 -13.36 15.05 -9.38
CA GLU A 279 -14.12 15.92 -8.48
C GLU A 279 -13.40 16.25 -7.15
N HIS A 280 -12.31 15.55 -6.83
CA HIS A 280 -11.58 15.65 -5.57
C HIS A 280 -10.20 16.28 -5.68
N GLY A 281 -9.55 16.19 -6.84
CA GLY A 281 -8.24 16.77 -7.04
C GLY A 281 -7.53 16.27 -8.30
N LEU A 282 -6.23 16.02 -8.16
CA LEU A 282 -5.37 15.59 -9.26
C LEU A 282 -5.23 14.06 -9.25
N VAL A 283 -5.19 13.45 -10.42
CA VAL A 283 -4.98 12.00 -10.57
C VAL A 283 -3.83 11.73 -11.53
N VAL A 284 -2.96 10.79 -11.18
CA VAL A 284 -1.84 10.35 -12.04
C VAL A 284 -2.21 9.05 -12.74
N GLU A 285 -1.80 8.91 -14.00
CA GLU A 285 -2.07 7.70 -14.78
C GLU A 285 -1.51 6.43 -14.13
N PRO A 286 -2.27 5.32 -14.14
CA PRO A 286 -1.82 4.03 -13.58
C PRO A 286 -0.45 3.59 -14.09
N GLU A 287 -0.24 3.66 -15.41
CA GLU A 287 1.02 3.23 -16.02
C GLU A 287 2.20 4.01 -15.47
N PHE A 288 2.05 5.29 -15.10
CA PHE A 288 3.13 6.12 -14.58
C PHE A 288 3.49 5.80 -13.12
N ALA A 289 2.52 5.33 -12.34
CA ALA A 289 2.66 5.08 -10.90
C ALA A 289 2.84 3.60 -10.50
N GLY A 290 2.91 2.68 -11.47
CA GLY A 290 3.11 1.24 -11.19
C GLY A 290 1.81 0.46 -11.21
N ASN A 291 0.98 0.74 -12.22
CA ASN A 291 -0.36 0.19 -12.41
C ASN A 291 -1.29 0.45 -11.22
N VAL A 292 -1.30 1.70 -10.74
CA VAL A 292 -2.22 2.20 -9.70
C VAL A 292 -2.45 3.69 -9.91
N VAL A 293 -3.69 4.18 -9.78
CA VAL A 293 -3.94 5.63 -9.78
C VAL A 293 -3.41 6.21 -8.47
N LEU A 294 -2.61 7.28 -8.55
CA LEU A 294 -2.34 8.12 -7.39
C LEU A 294 -3.27 9.32 -7.44
N GLU A 295 -4.16 9.42 -6.48
CA GLU A 295 -5.13 10.52 -6.34
C GLU A 295 -4.65 11.48 -5.26
N PHE A 296 -4.55 12.76 -5.57
CA PHE A 296 -4.03 13.79 -4.68
C PHE A 296 -5.15 14.76 -4.31
N VAL A 297 -5.42 14.87 -3.02
CA VAL A 297 -6.53 15.66 -2.46
C VAL A 297 -6.00 16.64 -1.42
N ASN A 298 -6.70 17.76 -1.22
CA ASN A 298 -6.33 18.78 -0.22
C ASN A 298 -7.08 18.65 1.11
N HIS A 299 -8.00 17.70 1.22
CA HIS A 299 -8.68 17.32 2.45
C HIS A 299 -9.05 15.84 2.41
N PRO A 300 -9.08 15.12 3.56
CA PRO A 300 -9.63 13.77 3.63
C PRO A 300 -11.13 13.76 3.24
N HIS A 301 -11.60 12.63 2.73
CA HIS A 301 -13.01 12.38 2.42
C HIS A 301 -13.80 11.92 3.65
#